data_AF-A0A514WZ60-F1
#
_entry.id   AF-A0A514WZ60-F1
#
_cell.length_a   1.000
_cell.length_b   1.000
_cell.length_c   1.000
_cell.angle_alpha   90.00
_cell.angle_beta   90.00
_cell.angle_gamma   90.00
#
_symmetry.space_group_name_H-M   'P 1'
#
loop_
_entity.id
_entity.type
_entity.pdbx_description
1 polymer ?
#
loop_
_entity_poly.entity_id
_entity_poly.type
_entity_poly.pdbx_seq_one_letter_code
_entity_poly.pdbx_strand_id
1 'polypeptide(L)'
;MRNIIFLSIVTLLFAASCTDKKNKEGSAEMITANHGSHEHGEEHEHEGETEERNASVGADKGITTVDEHDGFKLSVEAIRNFGIQTLTLGKETQWKIPASAILYSGEEVNVYRVRNAFFKRIDFTTVIKTPKEITIKSADLHAGDEVVISGVGYLRSVEIVASGDAPEGHSH
;
A
#
# COMPACT_ATOMS: atom_id res chain seq x y z
N MET A 1 30.60 23.61 -33.78
CA MET A 1 31.16 24.87 -33.24
C MET A 1 30.14 25.48 -32.29
N ARG A 2 30.57 25.82 -31.06
CA ARG A 2 30.05 26.88 -30.15
C ARG A 2 28.54 26.85 -29.85
N ASN A 3 28.09 26.56 -28.62
CA ASN A 3 28.00 27.49 -27.47
C ASN A 3 26.94 26.87 -26.52
N ILE A 4 26.84 27.03 -25.20
CA ILE A 4 27.43 27.91 -24.20
C ILE A 4 27.23 27.19 -22.85
N ILE A 5 28.24 27.26 -21.98
CA ILE A 5 28.22 26.85 -20.58
C ILE A 5 27.46 27.92 -19.79
N PHE A 6 26.45 27.56 -19.01
CA PHE A 6 25.98 28.38 -17.88
C PHE A 6 26.15 27.62 -16.58
N LEU A 7 27.29 27.92 -15.96
CA LEU A 7 27.60 27.79 -14.56
C LEU A 7 26.59 28.64 -13.75
N SER A 8 25.86 28.04 -12.81
CA SER A 8 25.28 28.81 -11.71
C SER A 8 25.27 27.96 -10.43
N ILE A 9 26.30 28.22 -9.64
CA ILE A 9 26.46 27.82 -8.25
C ILE A 9 25.44 28.61 -7.41
N VAL A 10 24.57 27.93 -6.68
CA VAL A 10 23.90 28.50 -5.50
C VAL A 10 23.99 27.48 -4.37
N THR A 11 25.01 27.67 -3.55
CA THR A 11 25.14 27.08 -2.22
C THR A 11 24.19 27.82 -1.29
N LEU A 12 23.32 27.11 -0.58
CA LEU A 12 22.71 27.64 0.64
C LEU A 12 22.70 26.56 1.72
N LEU A 13 23.69 26.65 2.61
CA LEU A 13 23.67 26.04 3.94
C LEU A 13 22.63 26.80 4.78
N PHE A 14 21.66 26.08 5.35
CA PHE A 14 20.92 26.57 6.51
C PHE A 14 21.12 25.57 7.66
N ALA A 15 21.97 25.98 8.60
CA ALA A 15 22.03 25.40 9.93
C ALA A 15 20.89 26.02 10.76
N ALA A 16 19.99 25.20 11.29
CA ALA A 16 19.05 25.61 12.34
C ALA A 16 19.56 25.09 13.67
N SER A 17 19.86 26.04 14.55
CA SER A 17 20.31 25.85 15.92
C SER A 17 19.12 25.92 16.88
N CYS A 18 19.26 25.17 17.96
CA CYS A 18 18.77 25.42 19.33
C CYS A 18 17.30 25.23 19.75
N THR A 19 17.25 24.46 20.84
CA THR A 19 16.45 24.62 22.08
C THR A 19 14.98 24.23 22.05
N ASP A 20 14.67 23.14 22.76
CA ASP A 20 13.42 23.04 23.51
C ASP A 20 13.68 22.74 24.99
N LYS A 21 12.82 23.33 25.82
CA LYS A 21 12.97 23.63 27.24
C LYS A 21 12.47 22.47 28.10
N LYS A 22 13.08 22.35 29.28
CA LYS A 22 12.54 21.61 30.42
C LYS A 22 11.21 22.23 30.88
N ASN A 23 10.25 21.38 31.26
CA ASN A 23 9.29 21.71 32.30
C ASN A 23 9.02 20.50 33.22
N LYS A 24 9.09 20.74 34.54
CA LYS A 24 8.60 19.88 35.63
C LYS A 24 7.08 20.11 35.75
N GLU A 25 6.23 19.19 36.19
CA GLU A 25 5.83 18.78 37.57
C GLU A 25 4.59 17.89 37.27
N GLY A 26 4.36 16.71 37.83
CA GLY A 26 4.03 16.45 39.23
C GLY A 26 2.62 15.80 39.32
N SER A 27 2.45 14.95 40.32
CA SER A 27 1.21 14.38 40.86
C SER A 27 0.75 13.00 40.37
N ALA A 28 0.51 12.18 41.39
CA ALA A 28 0.01 10.82 41.38
C ALA A 28 -1.47 10.75 41.04
N GLU A 29 -1.88 9.68 40.37
CA GLU A 29 -3.14 9.02 40.71
C GLU A 29 -3.09 7.54 40.33
N MET A 30 -3.45 6.73 41.32
CA MET A 30 -3.61 5.29 41.26
C MET A 30 -5.06 5.04 40.84
N ILE A 31 -5.28 4.50 39.64
CA ILE A 31 -6.60 3.98 39.26
C ILE A 31 -6.47 2.50 38.90
N THR A 32 -7.15 1.74 39.74
CA THR A 32 -7.37 0.30 39.78
C THR A 32 -7.92 -0.25 38.46
N ALA A 33 -7.39 -1.40 38.06
CA ALA A 33 -7.99 -2.28 37.07
C ALA A 33 -9.39 -2.74 37.53
N ASN A 34 -10.38 -2.63 36.64
CA ASN A 34 -11.52 -3.53 36.63
C ASN A 34 -12.00 -3.71 35.18
N HIS A 35 -11.79 -4.92 34.66
CA HIS A 35 -12.44 -5.39 33.43
C HIS A 35 -13.88 -5.77 33.75
N GLY A 36 -14.83 -5.18 33.03
CA GLY A 36 -16.24 -5.54 33.09
C GLY A 36 -16.82 -5.54 31.68
N SER A 37 -16.80 -6.71 31.06
CA SER A 37 -17.83 -7.30 30.19
C SER A 37 -18.65 -6.35 29.31
N HIS A 38 -18.40 -6.37 28.00
CA HIS A 38 -19.38 -6.00 26.99
C HIS A 38 -20.08 -7.28 26.51
N GLU A 39 -21.28 -7.52 27.02
CA GLU A 39 -22.26 -8.39 26.39
C GLU A 39 -22.84 -7.64 25.18
N HIS A 40 -22.55 -8.13 23.97
CA HIS A 40 -23.42 -7.94 22.83
C HIS A 40 -23.86 -9.32 22.36
N GLY A 41 -25.03 -9.73 22.85
CA GLY A 41 -25.84 -10.71 22.13
C GLY A 41 -26.47 -9.98 20.96
N GLU A 42 -26.17 -10.43 19.74
CA GLU A 42 -27.14 -10.44 18.66
C GLU A 42 -27.04 -11.79 17.95
N GLU A 43 -28.18 -12.46 17.93
CA GLU A 43 -28.43 -13.75 17.33
C GLU A 43 -28.47 -13.56 15.82
N HIS A 44 -27.52 -14.14 15.10
CA HIS A 44 -27.64 -14.32 13.66
C HIS A 44 -27.61 -15.81 13.34
N GLU A 45 -28.81 -16.32 13.05
CA GLU A 45 -29.06 -17.60 12.42
C GLU A 45 -28.36 -17.64 11.06
N HIS A 46 -27.24 -18.35 10.98
CA HIS A 46 -26.58 -18.69 9.72
C HIS A 46 -27.10 -20.04 9.22
N GLU A 47 -28.18 -20.01 8.44
CA GLU A 47 -28.47 -21.05 7.47
C GLU A 47 -27.80 -20.68 6.14
N GLY A 48 -26.95 -21.57 5.62
CA GLY A 48 -26.46 -21.51 4.25
C GLY A 48 -24.96 -21.74 4.13
N GLU A 49 -24.59 -22.97 3.82
CA GLU A 49 -23.26 -23.37 3.34
C GLU A 49 -22.80 -22.42 2.22
N THR A 50 -21.69 -21.71 2.41
CA THR A 50 -20.86 -21.21 1.29
C THR A 50 -19.50 -20.78 1.85
N GLU A 51 -18.43 -21.46 1.40
CA GLU A 51 -17.03 -21.01 1.28
C GLU A 51 -16.53 -20.00 2.32
N GLU A 52 -15.47 -20.30 3.09
CA GLU A 52 -14.77 -19.39 4.02
C GLU A 52 -14.48 -18.00 3.41
N ARG A 53 -15.44 -17.08 3.47
CA ARG A 53 -15.27 -15.70 3.03
C ARG A 53 -14.64 -14.93 4.18
N ASN A 54 -13.43 -14.43 3.95
CA ASN A 54 -12.70 -13.61 4.91
C ASN A 54 -13.58 -12.44 5.41
N ALA A 55 -13.76 -12.32 6.72
CA ALA A 55 -14.65 -11.33 7.35
C ALA A 55 -14.30 -9.86 7.01
N SER A 56 -13.10 -9.63 6.47
CA SER A 56 -12.62 -8.31 6.04
C SER A 56 -13.06 -7.91 4.61
N VAL A 57 -13.73 -8.81 3.88
CA VAL A 57 -14.15 -8.62 2.47
C VAL A 57 -15.67 -8.44 2.38
N GLY A 58 -16.13 -7.37 1.72
CA GLY A 58 -17.55 -7.11 1.49
C GLY A 58 -17.82 -5.78 0.79
N ALA A 59 -19.01 -5.61 0.21
CA ALA A 59 -19.36 -4.41 -0.57
C ALA A 59 -19.27 -3.11 0.25
N ASP A 60 -19.58 -3.19 1.55
CA ASP A 60 -19.51 -2.06 2.50
C ASP A 60 -18.16 -1.97 3.25
N LYS A 61 -17.14 -2.72 2.79
CA LYS A 61 -15.80 -2.77 3.40
C LYS A 61 -14.77 -2.08 2.52
N GLY A 62 -13.55 -1.96 3.04
CA GLY A 62 -12.41 -1.46 2.28
C GLY A 62 -12.05 -2.35 1.09
N ILE A 63 -12.16 -3.68 1.26
CA ILE A 63 -11.96 -4.69 0.23
C ILE A 63 -13.33 -5.16 -0.26
N THR A 64 -13.65 -4.87 -1.52
CA THR A 64 -14.99 -5.13 -2.05
C THR A 64 -15.11 -6.48 -2.75
N THR A 65 -14.00 -6.98 -3.30
CA THR A 65 -13.95 -8.25 -4.02
C THR A 65 -12.53 -8.81 -3.95
N VAL A 66 -12.41 -10.13 -3.82
CA VAL A 66 -11.15 -10.86 -3.96
C VAL A 66 -11.35 -11.93 -5.02
N ASP A 67 -10.39 -12.03 -5.92
CA ASP A 67 -10.30 -13.02 -6.98
C ASP A 67 -8.87 -13.57 -6.99
N GLU A 68 -8.72 -14.89 -6.88
CA GLU A 68 -7.41 -15.52 -6.78
C GLU A 68 -6.55 -15.28 -8.04
N HIS A 69 -7.19 -15.14 -9.20
CA HIS A 69 -6.51 -14.93 -10.47
C HIS A 69 -6.26 -13.43 -10.74
N ASP A 70 -7.25 -12.57 -10.54
CA ASP A 70 -7.19 -11.17 -10.92
C ASP A 70 -6.71 -10.25 -9.81
N GLY A 71 -6.72 -10.70 -8.55
CA GLY A 71 -6.31 -9.96 -7.36
C GLY A 71 -7.51 -9.42 -6.59
N PHE A 72 -7.40 -8.23 -5.99
CA PHE A 72 -8.46 -7.69 -5.13
C PHE A 72 -8.94 -6.33 -5.60
N LYS A 73 -10.18 -5.97 -5.25
CA LYS A 73 -10.75 -4.65 -5.46
C LYS A 73 -10.88 -3.90 -4.15
N LEU A 74 -10.65 -2.60 -4.24
CA LEU A 74 -10.84 -1.67 -3.14
C LEU A 74 -12.06 -0.78 -3.39
N SER A 75 -12.69 -0.35 -2.30
CA SER A 75 -13.69 0.71 -2.37
C SER A 75 -13.04 2.03 -2.77
N VAL A 76 -13.81 2.91 -3.42
CA VAL A 76 -13.35 4.26 -3.80
C VAL A 76 -12.93 5.06 -2.56
N GLU A 77 -13.58 4.80 -1.42
CA GLU A 77 -13.24 5.41 -0.15
C GLU A 77 -11.87 4.95 0.35
N ALA A 78 -11.55 3.66 0.27
CA ALA A 78 -10.23 3.16 0.63
C ALA A 78 -9.14 3.77 -0.27
N ILE A 79 -9.36 3.79 -1.59
CA ILE A 79 -8.41 4.39 -2.55
C ILE A 79 -8.10 5.84 -2.17
N ARG A 80 -9.13 6.64 -1.83
CA ARG A 80 -8.96 8.04 -1.43
C ARG A 80 -8.30 8.19 -0.05
N ASN A 81 -8.78 7.47 0.95
CA ASN A 81 -8.34 7.60 2.34
C ASN A 81 -6.87 7.19 2.51
N PHE A 82 -6.42 6.19 1.75
CA PHE A 82 -5.05 5.69 1.80
C PHE A 82 -4.14 6.31 0.73
N GLY A 83 -4.63 7.30 -0.03
CA GLY A 83 -3.82 8.06 -0.98
C GLY A 83 -3.21 7.19 -2.10
N ILE A 84 -3.96 6.20 -2.57
CA ILE A 84 -3.53 5.31 -3.65
C ILE A 84 -3.58 6.10 -4.96
N GLN A 85 -2.46 6.12 -5.67
CA GLN A 85 -2.34 6.78 -6.97
C GLN A 85 -1.77 5.80 -7.97
N THR A 86 -2.25 5.90 -9.21
CA THR A 86 -1.85 5.04 -10.32
C THR A 86 -1.29 5.86 -11.48
N LEU A 87 -0.49 5.20 -12.31
CA LEU A 87 0.05 5.72 -13.55
C LEU A 87 -0.40 4.82 -14.70
N THR A 88 -1.17 5.36 -15.63
CA THR A 88 -1.59 4.63 -16.83
C THR A 88 -0.40 4.41 -17.78
N LEU A 89 -0.27 3.18 -18.25
CA LEU A 89 0.81 2.76 -19.15
C LEU A 89 0.49 3.07 -20.60
N GLY A 90 1.44 3.70 -21.29
CA GLY A 90 1.38 3.95 -22.73
C GLY A 90 1.59 2.69 -23.57
N LYS A 91 1.62 2.86 -24.89
CA LYS A 91 1.79 1.77 -25.89
C LYS A 91 3.21 1.18 -25.98
N GLU A 92 4.12 1.63 -25.13
CA GLU A 92 5.49 1.15 -25.06
C GLU A 92 5.54 -0.29 -24.52
N THR A 93 6.67 -0.99 -24.71
CA THR A 93 6.93 -2.31 -24.11
C THR A 93 7.80 -2.25 -22.85
N GLN A 94 8.28 -1.05 -22.53
CA GLN A 94 9.07 -0.74 -21.34
C GLN A 94 8.54 0.57 -20.79
N TRP A 95 8.30 0.61 -19.48
CA TRP A 95 7.66 1.76 -18.85
C TRP A 95 8.55 2.33 -17.77
N LYS A 96 8.67 3.65 -17.80
CA LYS A 96 9.38 4.41 -16.78
C LYS A 96 8.38 4.77 -15.68
N ILE A 97 8.64 4.26 -14.49
CA ILE A 97 7.80 4.47 -13.30
C ILE A 97 8.67 5.06 -12.17
N PRO A 98 8.07 5.80 -11.22
CA PRO A 98 8.82 6.28 -10.06
C PRO A 98 9.29 5.10 -9.20
N ALA A 99 10.42 5.26 -8.53
CA ALA A 99 10.95 4.22 -7.64
C ALA A 99 10.01 3.90 -6.46
N SER A 100 9.09 4.82 -6.12
CA SER A 100 8.04 4.63 -5.10
C SER A 100 6.99 3.58 -5.48
N ALA A 101 6.88 3.22 -6.75
CA ALA A 101 5.96 2.19 -7.24
C ALA A 101 6.41 0.77 -6.87
N ILE A 102 7.67 0.61 -6.46
CA ILE A 102 8.28 -0.68 -6.20
C ILE A 102 7.96 -1.12 -4.77
N LEU A 103 7.32 -2.28 -4.65
CA LEU A 103 7.16 -2.99 -3.40
C LEU A 103 8.43 -3.82 -3.15
N TYR A 104 8.97 -3.70 -1.95
CA TYR A 104 10.00 -4.60 -1.42
C TYR A 104 9.38 -5.41 -0.28
N SER A 105 9.35 -6.74 -0.40
CA SER A 105 8.80 -7.66 0.59
C SER A 105 9.80 -8.79 0.84
N GLY A 106 10.70 -8.60 1.81
CA GLY A 106 11.83 -9.50 2.01
C GLY A 106 12.76 -9.49 0.80
N GLU A 107 12.89 -10.63 0.13
CA GLU A 107 13.69 -10.78 -1.10
C GLU A 107 12.88 -10.51 -2.37
N GLU A 108 11.55 -10.42 -2.27
CA GLU A 108 10.67 -10.17 -3.41
C GLU A 108 10.61 -8.68 -3.75
N VAL A 109 10.64 -8.39 -5.06
CA VAL A 109 10.56 -7.03 -5.61
C VAL A 109 9.49 -7.00 -6.70
N ASN A 110 8.38 -6.33 -6.40
CA ASN A 110 7.19 -6.36 -7.25
C ASN A 110 6.62 -4.97 -7.50
N VAL A 111 5.64 -4.90 -8.40
CA VAL A 111 4.75 -3.75 -8.58
C VAL A 111 3.30 -4.19 -8.49
N TYR A 112 2.40 -3.28 -8.15
CA TYR A 112 0.96 -3.53 -8.28
C TYR A 112 0.46 -2.99 -9.62
N ARG A 113 -0.16 -3.88 -10.40
CA ARG A 113 -0.92 -3.55 -11.60
C ARG A 113 -2.37 -3.33 -11.24
N VAL A 114 -3.01 -2.36 -11.90
CA VAL A 114 -4.46 -2.16 -11.89
C VAL A 114 -5.01 -2.46 -13.28
N ARG A 115 -5.97 -3.38 -13.34
CA ARG A 115 -6.73 -3.70 -14.57
C ARG A 115 -8.17 -4.01 -14.17
N ASN A 116 -9.15 -3.38 -14.83
CA ASN A 116 -10.58 -3.57 -14.49
C ASN A 116 -10.89 -3.34 -13.00
N ALA A 117 -10.22 -2.35 -12.40
CA ALA A 117 -10.24 -2.02 -10.96
C ALA A 117 -9.68 -3.09 -10.00
N PHE A 118 -9.11 -4.18 -10.51
CA PHE A 118 -8.39 -5.16 -9.70
C PHE A 118 -6.94 -4.77 -9.52
N PHE A 119 -6.48 -4.81 -8.28
CA PHE A 119 -5.09 -4.67 -7.87
C PHE A 119 -4.45 -6.06 -7.80
N LYS A 120 -3.38 -6.26 -8.56
CA LYS A 120 -2.61 -7.51 -8.55
C LYS A 120 -1.13 -7.24 -8.42
N ARG A 121 -0.47 -7.96 -7.51
CA ARG A 121 0.99 -7.98 -7.42
C ARG A 121 1.55 -8.79 -8.59
N ILE A 122 2.52 -8.22 -9.29
CA ILE A 122 3.16 -8.88 -10.44
C ILE A 122 4.68 -8.73 -10.37
N ASP A 123 5.37 -9.69 -10.97
CA ASP A 123 6.81 -9.64 -11.19
C ASP A 123 7.16 -8.74 -12.38
N PHE A 124 8.37 -8.21 -12.35
CA PHE A 124 8.91 -7.43 -13.45
C PHE A 124 10.42 -7.61 -13.56
N THR A 125 10.96 -7.32 -14.73
CA THR A 125 12.39 -7.20 -14.97
C THR A 125 12.80 -5.74 -15.00
N THR A 126 13.86 -5.41 -14.28
CA THR A 126 14.46 -4.07 -14.31
C THR A 126 15.33 -3.93 -15.56
N VAL A 127 15.07 -2.90 -16.38
CA VAL A 127 15.90 -2.56 -17.54
C VAL A 127 16.93 -1.50 -17.15
N ILE A 128 16.48 -0.42 -16.49
CA ILE A 128 17.31 0.69 -16.06
C ILE A 128 16.83 1.14 -14.68
N LYS A 129 17.75 1.37 -13.73
CA LYS A 129 17.44 1.88 -12.40
C LYS A 129 18.20 3.17 -12.12
N THR A 130 17.47 4.19 -11.68
CA THR A 130 18.02 5.44 -11.13
C THR A 130 17.46 5.65 -9.72
N PRO A 131 17.99 6.60 -8.93
CA PRO A 131 17.45 6.86 -7.59
C PRO A 131 16.00 7.33 -7.57
N LYS A 132 15.51 7.96 -8.65
CA LYS A 132 14.15 8.55 -8.72
C LYS A 132 13.18 7.68 -9.50
N GLU A 133 13.67 7.02 -10.54
CA GLU A 133 12.84 6.34 -11.53
C GLU A 133 13.48 5.02 -11.95
N ILE A 134 12.64 4.09 -12.37
CA ILE A 134 13.02 2.77 -12.84
C ILE A 134 12.28 2.49 -14.14
N THR A 135 12.98 1.92 -15.11
CA THR A 135 12.38 1.41 -16.35
C THR A 135 12.19 -0.08 -16.19
N ILE A 136 10.94 -0.52 -16.28
CA ILE A 136 10.55 -1.91 -16.06
C ILE A 136 9.96 -2.52 -17.33
N LYS A 137 10.03 -3.85 -17.40
CA LYS A 137 9.33 -4.68 -18.38
C LYS A 137 8.69 -5.85 -17.64
N SER A 138 7.46 -6.22 -18.00
CA SER A 138 6.81 -7.43 -17.50
C SER A 138 5.96 -8.03 -18.62
N ALA A 139 5.78 -9.36 -18.60
CA ALA A 139 4.86 -10.05 -19.50
C ALA A 139 3.39 -9.81 -19.10
N ASP A 140 3.14 -9.47 -17.84
CA ASP A 140 1.80 -9.25 -17.28
C ASP A 140 1.27 -7.82 -17.48
N LEU A 141 2.14 -6.91 -17.94
CA LEU A 141 1.82 -5.50 -18.22
C LEU A 141 1.53 -5.29 -19.71
N HIS A 142 0.43 -4.59 -19.97
CA HIS A 142 -0.01 -4.21 -21.30
C HIS A 142 -0.31 -2.71 -21.35
N ALA A 143 -0.35 -2.17 -22.56
CA ALA A 143 -0.79 -0.80 -22.78
C ALA A 143 -2.22 -0.59 -22.26
N GLY A 144 -2.44 0.50 -21.53
CA GLY A 144 -3.72 0.81 -20.90
C GLY A 144 -3.91 0.21 -19.50
N ASP A 145 -3.03 -0.68 -19.04
CA ASP A 145 -2.96 -1.02 -17.62
C ASP A 145 -2.49 0.20 -16.82
N GLU A 146 -2.76 0.19 -15.51
CA GLU A 146 -2.16 1.16 -14.60
C GLU A 146 -1.20 0.50 -13.63
N VAL A 147 -0.22 1.25 -13.15
CA VAL A 147 0.71 0.81 -12.11
C VAL A 147 0.54 1.72 -10.91
N VAL A 148 0.48 1.13 -9.72
CA VAL A 148 0.38 1.90 -8.47
C VAL A 148 1.71 2.59 -8.19
N ILE A 149 1.66 3.91 -7.99
CA ILE A 149 2.84 4.75 -7.73
C ILE A 149 2.88 5.33 -6.31
N SER A 150 1.76 5.23 -5.58
CA SER A 150 1.58 5.65 -4.18
C SER A 150 0.62 4.71 -3.46
N GLY A 151 0.80 4.51 -2.16
CA GLY A 151 -0.05 3.60 -1.35
C GLY A 151 0.34 2.12 -1.43
N VAL A 152 1.50 1.80 -2.02
CA VAL A 152 2.00 0.43 -2.24
C VAL A 152 2.07 -0.40 -0.95
N GLY A 153 2.48 0.20 0.17
CA GLY A 153 2.55 -0.49 1.47
C GLY A 153 1.18 -0.89 2.01
N TYR A 154 0.17 -0.03 1.85
CA TYR A 154 -1.21 -0.36 2.25
C TYR A 154 -1.77 -1.52 1.43
N LEU A 155 -1.49 -1.54 0.11
CA LEU A 155 -1.89 -2.66 -0.75
C LEU A 155 -1.31 -4.00 -0.29
N ARG A 156 -0.09 -4.01 0.26
CA ARG A 156 0.49 -5.24 0.82
C ARG A 156 -0.25 -5.72 2.06
N SER A 157 -0.63 -4.82 2.96
CA SER A 157 -1.46 -5.20 4.11
C SER A 157 -2.82 -5.74 3.68
N VAL A 158 -3.44 -5.11 2.68
CA VAL A 158 -4.71 -5.57 2.12
C VAL A 158 -4.56 -6.94 1.47
N GLU A 159 -3.51 -7.16 0.68
CA GLU A 159 -3.27 -8.45 0.01
C GLU A 159 -3.20 -9.60 1.01
N ILE A 160 -2.46 -9.43 2.12
CA ILE A 160 -2.33 -10.46 3.18
C ILE A 160 -3.68 -10.74 3.83
N VAL A 161 -4.46 -9.69 4.10
CA VAL A 161 -5.80 -9.85 4.67
C VAL A 161 -6.75 -10.51 3.66
N ALA A 162 -6.65 -10.14 2.38
CA ALA A 162 -7.49 -10.66 1.30
C ALA A 162 -7.20 -12.13 0.99
N SER A 163 -5.93 -12.56 1.04
CA SER A 163 -5.55 -13.96 0.78
C SER A 163 -5.85 -14.88 1.96
N GLY A 164 -6.10 -14.33 3.15
CA GLY A 164 -6.30 -15.14 4.36
C GLY A 164 -5.00 -15.67 4.97
N ASP A 165 -3.83 -15.33 4.43
CA ASP A 165 -2.50 -15.73 4.96
C ASP A 165 -2.10 -14.98 6.24
N ALA A 166 -3.05 -14.39 6.97
CA ALA A 166 -2.77 -13.84 8.28
C ALA A 166 -2.38 -15.02 9.21
N PRO A 167 -1.20 -15.01 9.85
CA PRO A 167 -0.82 -16.08 10.76
C PRO A 167 -1.88 -16.18 11.86
N GLU A 168 -2.60 -17.30 11.90
CA GLU A 168 -3.59 -17.64 12.92
C GLU A 168 -2.90 -17.81 14.27
N GLY A 169 -2.63 -16.68 14.93
CA GLY A 169 -2.19 -16.63 16.32
C GLY A 169 -3.37 -16.78 17.27
N HIS A 170 -4.10 -17.89 17.20
CA HIS A 170 -5.05 -18.28 18.24
C HIS A 170 -4.39 -19.29 19.18
N SER A 171 -3.44 -18.79 19.98
CA SER A 171 -3.00 -19.51 21.17
C SER A 171 -4.12 -19.43 22.21
N HIS A 172 -4.93 -20.50 22.30
CA HIS A 172 -5.79 -20.77 23.46
C HIS A 172 -5.01 -21.50 24.55
#